data_AF-A0A5C6M3R9-F1
#
_entry.id   AF-A0A5C6M3R9-F1
#
_cell.length_a   1.000
_cell.length_b   1.000
_cell.length_c   1.000
_cell.angle_alpha   90.00
_cell.angle_beta   90.00
_cell.angle_gamma   90.00
#
_symmetry.space_group_name_H-M   'P 1'
#
loop_
_entity.id
_entity.type
_entity.pdbx_description
1 polymer ?
#
loop_
_entity_poly.entity_id
_entity_poly.type
_entity_poly.pdbx_seq_one_letter_code
_entity_poly.pdbx_strand_id
1 'polypeptide(L)' 'MQSIGSEAELEEVLSRPDAAVLQSVRELQGDFVVLGAGGKMGPTLCRMLRRALDSTGGGQRRLLAVSR' A
#
# COMPACT_ATOMS: atom_id res chain seq x y z
N MET A 1 -20.77 -11.14 4.72
CA MET A 1 -19.39 -10.81 5.14
C MET A 1 -18.56 -12.05 4.88
N GLN A 2 -17.52 -11.98 4.04
CA GLN A 2 -16.65 -13.15 3.80
C GLN A 2 -15.86 -13.42 5.09
N SER A 3 -15.73 -14.70 5.45
CA SER A 3 -14.88 -15.10 6.57
C SER A 3 -13.42 -15.07 6.12
N ILE A 4 -12.54 -14.43 6.89
CA ILE A 4 -11.09 -14.43 6.64
C ILE A 4 -10.49 -15.59 7.45
N GLY A 5 -9.84 -16.52 6.76
CA GLY A 5 -9.34 -17.78 7.35
C GLY A 5 -7.83 -17.81 7.65
N SER A 6 -7.06 -16.80 7.21
CA SER A 6 -5.62 -16.75 7.45
C SER A 6 -5.07 -15.32 7.48
N GLU A 7 -3.88 -15.14 8.05
CA GLU A 7 -3.16 -13.86 8.01
C GLU A 7 -2.82 -13.43 6.58
N ALA A 8 -2.48 -14.37 5.70
CA ALA A 8 -2.19 -14.06 4.30
C ALA A 8 -3.43 -13.55 3.56
N GLU A 9 -4.60 -14.13 3.84
CA GLU A 9 -5.87 -13.67 3.28
C GLU A 9 -6.28 -12.31 3.87
N LEU A 10 -6.12 -12.12 5.18
CA LEU A 10 -6.34 -10.84 5.83
C LEU A 10 -5.50 -9.75 5.17
N GLU A 11 -4.21 -10.03 4.98
CA GLU A 11 -3.25 -9.10 4.42
C GLU A 11 -3.51 -8.82 2.93
N GLU A 12 -3.94 -9.82 2.18
CA GLU A 12 -4.38 -9.66 0.79
C GLU A 12 -5.56 -8.68 0.70
N VAL A 13 -6.56 -8.82 1.58
CA VAL A 13 -7.72 -7.92 1.63
C VAL A 13 -7.31 -6.52 2.10
N LEU A 14 -6.59 -6.42 3.22
CA LEU A 14 -6.22 -5.15 3.82
C LEU A 14 -5.25 -4.33 2.96
N SER A 15 -4.45 -4.98 2.10
CA SER A 15 -3.53 -4.28 1.22
C SER A 15 -4.12 -3.92 -0.15
N ARG A 16 -5.41 -4.18 -0.42
CA ARG A 16 -6.05 -3.73 -1.68
C ARG A 16 -6.41 -2.24 -1.59
N PRO A 17 -5.91 -1.38 -2.49
CA PRO A 17 -6.33 0.01 -2.52
C PRO A 17 -7.77 0.11 -3.05
N ASP A 18 -8.57 0.97 -2.43
CA ASP A 18 -9.88 1.35 -2.95
C ASP A 18 -9.77 2.55 -3.92
N ALA A 19 -10.92 2.99 -4.45
CA ALA A 19 -10.96 4.10 -5.40
C ALA A 19 -10.43 5.42 -4.81
N ALA A 20 -10.64 5.67 -3.51
CA ALA A 20 -10.16 6.89 -2.86
C ALA A 20 -8.64 6.88 -2.73
N VAL A 21 -8.06 5.74 -2.34
CA VAL A 21 -6.60 5.56 -2.29
C VAL A 21 -5.97 5.75 -3.67
N LEU A 22 -6.56 5.15 -4.71
CA LEU A 22 -6.07 5.32 -6.09
C LEU A 22 -6.10 6.78 -6.52
N GLN A 23 -7.17 7.51 -6.18
CA GLN A 23 -7.28 8.93 -6.51
C GLN A 23 -6.23 9.77 -5.79
N SER A 24 -6.03 9.55 -4.48
CA SER A 24 -5.00 10.25 -3.72
C SER A 24 -3.60 9.99 -4.29
N VAL A 25 -3.29 8.75 -4.68
CA VAL A 25 -1.98 8.41 -5.26
C VAL A 25 -1.75 9.07 -6.63
N ARG A 26 -2.81 9.26 -7.45
CA ARG A 26 -2.71 9.97 -8.74
C ARG A 26 -2.36 11.45 -8.56
N GLU A 27 -2.95 12.09 -7.56
CA GLU A 27 -2.78 13.52 -7.30
C GLU A 27 -1.39 13.85 -6.75
N LEU A 28 -0.78 12.92 -6.02
CA LEU A 28 0.56 13.06 -5.47
C LEU A 28 1.63 12.83 -6.54
N GLN A 29 2.64 13.71 -6.54
CA GLN A 29 3.78 13.65 -7.46
C GLN A 29 5.05 13.19 -6.74
N GLY A 30 5.96 12.59 -7.51
CA GLY A 30 7.27 12.16 -7.02
C GLY A 30 7.26 10.76 -6.37
N ASP A 31 8.34 10.50 -5.64
CA ASP A 31 8.57 9.25 -4.92
C ASP A 31 7.90 9.27 -3.53
N PHE A 32 7.68 8.10 -2.95
CA PHE A 32 7.00 7.93 -1.66
C PHE A 32 7.96 7.41 -0.59
N VAL A 33 7.76 7.85 0.65
CA VAL A 33 8.43 7.30 1.83
C VAL A 33 7.39 6.90 2.87
N VAL A 34 7.53 5.71 3.44
CA VAL A 34 6.70 5.20 4.54
C VAL A 34 7.57 5.09 5.79
N LEU A 35 7.29 5.93 6.78
CA LEU A 35 7.95 5.90 8.09
C LEU A 35 7.21 4.92 9.01
N GLY A 36 7.96 4.05 9.69
CA GLY A 36 7.38 3.01 10.54
C GLY A 36 6.94 1.76 9.75
N ALA A 37 7.60 1.48 8.63
CA ALA A 37 7.26 0.36 7.74
C ALA A 37 7.35 -1.02 8.40
N GLY A 38 8.12 -1.17 9.50
CA GLY A 38 8.21 -2.40 10.28
C GLY A 38 7.17 -2.52 11.41
N GLY A 39 6.26 -1.54 11.56
CA GLY A 39 5.18 -1.60 12.54
C GLY A 39 4.05 -2.53 12.11
N LYS A 40 3.01 -2.69 12.94
CA LYS A 40 1.87 -3.60 12.66
C LYS A 40 1.20 -3.34 11.30
N MET A 41 0.97 -2.06 10.97
CA MET A 41 0.31 -1.64 9.73
C MET A 41 1.29 -1.31 8.61
N GLY A 42 2.58 -1.23 8.94
CA GLY A 42 3.62 -0.73 8.02
C GLY A 42 3.74 -1.59 6.75
N PRO A 43 3.87 -2.93 6.85
CA PRO A 43 3.95 -3.81 5.70
C PRO A 43 2.71 -3.73 4.82
N THR A 44 1.52 -3.74 5.44
CA THR A 44 0.23 -3.64 4.76
C THR A 44 0.08 -2.34 3.98
N LEU A 45 0.43 -1.21 4.60
CA LEU A 45 0.41 0.09 3.94
C LEU A 45 1.41 0.16 2.78
N CYS A 46 2.63 -0.35 2.97
CA CYS A 46 3.63 -0.40 1.89
C CYS A 46 3.12 -1.22 0.70
N ARG A 47 2.50 -2.38 0.93
CA ARG A 47 1.91 -3.22 -0.11
C ARG A 47 0.75 -2.52 -0.81
N MET A 48 -0.14 -1.86 -0.06
CA MET A 48 -1.25 -1.09 -0.63
C MET A 48 -0.76 0.03 -1.53
N LEU A 49 0.22 0.81 -1.05
CA LEU A 49 0.78 1.92 -1.81
C LEU A 49 1.50 1.44 -3.07
N ARG A 50 2.24 0.33 -3.01
CA ARG A 50 2.84 -0.32 -4.19
C ARG A 50 1.78 -0.68 -5.23
N ARG A 51 0.72 -1.37 -4.82
CA ARG A 51 -0.41 -1.76 -5.70
C ARG A 51 -1.10 -0.54 -6.30
N ALA A 52 -1.27 0.52 -5.51
CA ALA A 52 -1.87 1.75 -6.00
C ALA A 52 -0.99 2.41 -7.07
N LEU A 53 0.32 2.52 -6.82
CA LEU A 53 1.29 3.05 -7.79
C LEU A 53 1.28 2.26 -9.11
N ASP A 54 1.24 0.93 -9.03
CA ASP A 54 1.11 0.07 -10.21
C ASP A 54 -0.19 0.34 -10.98
N SER A 55 -1.30 0.49 -10.26
CA SER A 55 -2.64 0.69 -10.83
C SER A 55 -2.87 2.09 -11.40
N THR A 56 -2.07 3.09 -11.00
CA THR A 56 -2.22 4.49 -11.43
C THR A 56 -1.16 4.93 -12.45
N GLY A 57 -0.38 3.99 -13.02
CA GLY A 57 0.68 4.31 -13.98
C GLY A 57 1.94 4.93 -13.35
N GLY A 58 2.05 4.86 -12.02
CA GLY A 58 3.21 5.29 -11.24
C GLY A 58 4.21 4.16 -10.97
N GLY A 59 4.20 3.09 -11.77
CA GLY A 59 4.98 1.87 -11.54
C GLY A 59 6.49 2.10 -11.36
N GLN A 60 7.04 3.09 -12.07
CA GLN A 60 8.44 3.50 -11.99
C GLN A 60 8.80 4.37 -10.76
N ARG A 61 7.82 4.85 -10.00
CA ARG A 61 8.05 5.69 -8.81
C ARG A 61 8.64 4.84 -7.68
N ARG A 62 9.58 5.42 -6.93
CA ARG A 62 10.23 4.75 -5.79
C ARG A 62 9.31 4.78 -4.57
N LEU A 63 9.29 3.67 -3.84
CA LEU A 63 8.64 3.54 -2.54
C LEU A 63 9.71 3.14 -1.51
N LEU A 64 10.06 4.07 -0.64
CA LEU A 64 11.09 3.89 0.39
C LEU A 64 10.43 3.50 1.72
N ALA A 65 10.66 2.27 2.16
CA ALA A 65 10.20 1.77 3.45
C ALA A 65 11.27 2.00 4.52
N VAL A 66 10.93 2.70 5.61
CA VAL A 66 11.88 3.03 6.68
C VAL A 66 11.37 2.49 8.02
N SER A 67 12.22 1.77 8.74
CA SER A 67 11.98 1.30 10.10
C SER A 67 13.25 1.46 10.96
N ARG A 68 13.07 1.44 12.29
CA ARG A 68 14.15 1.34 13.27
C ARG A 68 14.46 -0.11 13.57
#